data_AF-A0A7K2PAW7-F1
#
_entry.id   AF-A0A7K2PAW7-F1
#
_cell.length_a   1.000
_cell.length_b   1.000
_cell.length_c   1.000
_cell.angle_alpha   90.00
_cell.angle_beta   90.00
_cell.angle_gamma   90.00
#
_symmetry.space_group_name_H-M   'P 1'
#
loop_
_entity.id
_entity.type
_entity.pdbx_description
1 polymer ?
#
loop_
_entity_poly.entity_id
_entity_poly.type
_entity_poly.pdbx_seq_one_letter_code
_entity_poly.pdbx_strand_id
1 'polypeptide(L)'
;MIRQALGFAGPPCAPVIAGPHLCNLLIVYSVPDSGHERGRIVTMSNTPMAASPLTRAVLEIDEYVSGLGWDQPARLFALVDTARLRADQPSLADRLGLQEEPESSGLTPIEQDEVPTDQALDEFLGTIAWPDAVVGCALAVERLMLPPSAEAQVPSGLNEKKLAQWVAEHPDRQEVRMTVAVLRDGSRDSALRLREKDAATEVLTGSDLVPGLAAALTATFEE
;
A
#
# COMPACT_ATOMS: atom_id res chain seq x y z
N MET A 1 19.43 8.58 -4.94
CA MET A 1 18.49 8.60 -6.07
C MET A 1 18.37 7.17 -6.57
N ILE A 2 17.30 6.50 -6.16
CA ILE A 2 16.97 5.14 -6.59
C ILE A 2 16.11 5.31 -7.84
N ARG A 3 16.63 4.89 -9.01
CA ARG A 3 15.83 4.87 -10.23
C ARG A 3 15.07 3.55 -10.26
N GLN A 4 13.76 3.65 -10.08
CA GLN A 4 12.85 2.54 -10.27
C GLN A 4 12.85 2.16 -11.76
N ALA A 5 12.93 0.87 -12.07
CA ALA A 5 12.64 0.34 -13.39
C ALA A 5 11.11 0.29 -13.63
N LEU A 6 10.44 1.43 -13.48
CA LEU A 6 9.08 1.64 -13.98
C LEU A 6 9.14 2.67 -15.10
N GLY A 7 9.02 2.20 -16.34
CA GLY A 7 8.72 3.07 -17.46
C GLY A 7 7.24 3.46 -17.40
N PHE A 8 6.93 4.63 -16.84
CA PHE A 8 5.64 5.29 -17.05
C PHE A 8 5.64 5.94 -18.44
N ALA A 9 4.75 5.51 -19.33
CA ALA A 9 4.53 6.16 -20.62
C ALA A 9 3.04 6.48 -20.82
N GLY A 10 2.74 7.76 -21.13
CA GLY A 10 1.41 8.29 -21.44
C GLY A 10 0.90 7.99 -22.87
N PRO A 11 -0.33 8.45 -23.23
CA PRO A 11 -1.36 7.71 -23.98
C PRO A 11 -1.37 8.04 -25.52
N PRO A 12 -2.28 7.49 -26.39
CA PRO A 12 -3.58 6.87 -26.08
C PRO A 12 -4.04 5.63 -26.88
N CYS A 13 -4.90 4.81 -26.27
CA CYS A 13 -6.04 4.16 -26.92
C CYS A 13 -7.14 3.89 -25.88
N ALA A 14 -8.37 4.26 -26.23
CA ALA A 14 -9.52 4.22 -25.33
C ALA A 14 -9.89 2.78 -24.93
N PRO A 15 -10.18 2.50 -23.65
CA PRO A 15 -10.82 1.26 -23.26
C PRO A 15 -12.35 1.42 -23.20
N VAL A 16 -13.01 0.32 -23.52
CA VAL A 16 -14.43 0.08 -23.33
C VAL A 16 -14.77 0.25 -21.85
N ILE A 17 -15.80 1.05 -21.55
CA ILE A 17 -16.30 1.30 -20.19
C ILE A 17 -16.84 -0.02 -19.62
N ALA A 18 -16.03 -0.71 -18.82
CA ALA A 18 -16.51 -1.59 -17.76
C ALA A 18 -16.55 -0.73 -16.47
N GLY A 19 -17.64 -0.83 -15.72
CA GLY A 19 -17.98 0.11 -14.63
C GLY A 19 -16.93 0.21 -13.51
N PRO A 20 -17.04 1.26 -12.65
CA PRO A 20 -16.07 1.53 -11.60
C PRO A 20 -16.01 0.39 -10.59
N HIS A 21 -14.80 -0.08 -10.26
CA HIS A 21 -14.57 -0.90 -9.09
C HIS A 21 -14.72 0.00 -7.86
N LEU A 22 -15.96 0.09 -7.36
CA LEU A 22 -16.24 0.69 -6.07
C LEU A 22 -15.46 -0.10 -5.01
N CYS A 23 -14.42 0.51 -4.46
CA CYS A 23 -13.76 -0.01 -3.26
C CYS A 23 -14.81 -0.18 -2.17
N ASN A 24 -14.75 -1.32 -1.49
CA ASN A 24 -15.89 -1.98 -0.87
C ASN A 24 -16.42 -1.33 0.42
N LEU A 25 -16.22 -0.02 0.61
CA LEU A 25 -16.72 0.71 1.78
C LEU A 25 -18.26 0.74 1.86
N LEU A 26 -18.98 0.44 0.77
CA LEU A 26 -20.44 0.48 0.70
C LEU A 26 -21.14 -0.88 0.86
N ILE A 27 -20.44 -2.03 0.85
CA ILE A 27 -21.05 -3.36 1.11
C ILE A 27 -21.04 -3.74 2.61
N VAL A 28 -20.61 -2.84 3.50
CA VAL A 28 -20.83 -2.99 4.96
C VAL A 28 -22.11 -2.30 5.45
N TYR A 29 -22.89 -1.65 4.57
CA TYR A 29 -24.09 -0.88 4.94
C TYR A 29 -25.43 -1.47 4.52
N SER A 30 -25.52 -2.80 4.37
CA SER A 30 -26.79 -3.50 4.48
C SER A 30 -26.55 -4.89 5.05
N VAL A 31 -26.88 -5.06 6.33
CA VAL A 31 -27.08 -6.37 6.93
C VAL A 31 -28.22 -7.05 6.15
N PRO A 32 -27.95 -8.24 5.59
CA PRO A 32 -28.65 -9.39 6.11
C PRO A 32 -27.65 -10.38 6.71
N ASP A 33 -28.07 -10.91 7.86
CA ASP A 33 -27.45 -11.99 8.60
C ASP A 33 -27.12 -13.18 7.67
N SER A 34 -25.83 -13.41 7.35
CA SER A 34 -25.21 -14.72 7.07
C SER A 34 -23.78 -14.60 6.50
N GLY A 35 -22.80 -15.22 7.17
CA GLY A 35 -21.67 -15.90 6.51
C GLY A 35 -20.36 -15.13 6.27
N HIS A 36 -19.51 -15.08 7.31
CA HIS A 36 -18.05 -15.22 7.26
C HIS A 36 -17.25 -14.71 6.05
N GLU A 37 -16.78 -13.46 6.10
CA GLU A 37 -15.43 -13.08 5.62
C GLU A 37 -14.95 -11.82 6.37
N ARG A 38 -13.80 -11.93 7.03
CA ARG A 38 -13.29 -10.96 8.00
C ARG A 38 -12.37 -9.96 7.29
N GLY A 39 -12.80 -8.71 7.17
CA GLY A 39 -11.87 -7.58 7.02
C GLY A 39 -10.92 -7.60 8.21
N ARG A 40 -9.63 -7.86 7.96
CA ARG A 40 -8.63 -8.08 9.01
C ARG A 40 -7.97 -6.74 9.30
N ILE A 41 -8.29 -6.18 10.46
CA ILE A 41 -7.77 -4.88 10.89
C ILE A 41 -6.48 -5.09 11.64
N VAL A 42 -5.51 -4.25 11.29
CA VAL A 42 -4.20 -4.24 11.89
C VAL A 42 -4.24 -3.35 13.11
N THR A 43 -3.85 -3.88 14.27
CA THR A 43 -3.50 -3.08 15.45
C THR A 43 -2.37 -3.80 16.17
N MET A 44 -1.14 -3.31 16.04
CA MET A 44 0.04 -3.84 16.75
C MET A 44 0.91 -2.69 17.27
N SER A 45 1.28 -2.79 18.55
CA SER A 45 1.79 -1.71 19.37
C SER A 45 3.31 -1.73 19.52
N ASN A 46 4.06 -1.21 18.53
CA ASN A 46 5.48 -0.87 18.74
C ASN A 46 6.02 0.32 17.92
N THR A 47 5.16 1.25 17.53
CA THR A 47 5.56 2.41 16.74
C THR A 47 6.20 3.52 17.60
N PRO A 48 7.33 4.13 17.19
CA PRO A 48 7.95 5.22 17.95
C PRO A 48 6.97 6.40 18.17
N MET A 49 6.80 6.80 19.44
CA MET A 49 5.88 7.87 19.86
C MET A 49 6.15 9.23 19.21
N ALA A 50 7.34 9.46 18.63
CA ALA A 50 7.69 10.72 17.94
C ALA A 50 7.35 10.75 16.43
N ALA A 51 6.89 9.63 15.86
CA ALA A 51 6.59 9.55 14.44
C ALA A 51 5.25 10.22 14.09
N SER A 52 5.12 10.73 12.85
CA SER A 52 3.85 11.27 12.35
C SER A 52 2.78 10.16 12.29
N PRO A 53 1.48 10.49 12.38
CA PRO A 53 0.41 9.50 12.24
C PRO A 53 0.51 8.63 10.97
N LEU A 54 0.92 9.23 9.84
CA LEU A 54 1.12 8.51 8.58
C LEU A 54 2.29 7.53 8.66
N THR A 55 3.41 7.96 9.24
CA THR A 55 4.56 7.09 9.51
C THR A 55 4.15 5.91 10.40
N ARG A 56 3.27 6.15 11.38
CA ARG A 56 2.77 5.09 12.28
C ARG A 56 1.95 4.06 11.52
N ALA A 57 1.01 4.51 10.71
CA ALA A 57 0.19 3.63 9.88
C ALA A 57 1.04 2.79 8.90
N VAL A 58 2.07 3.40 8.29
CA VAL A 58 2.99 2.70 7.38
C VAL A 58 3.75 1.58 8.09
N LEU A 59 4.28 1.85 9.29
CA LEU A 59 5.02 0.85 10.08
C LEU A 59 4.11 -0.27 10.58
N GLU A 60 2.89 0.07 10.99
CA GLU A 60 1.88 -0.88 11.41
C GLU A 60 1.48 -1.83 10.27
N ILE A 61 1.26 -1.30 9.06
CA ILE A 61 0.99 -2.11 7.87
C ILE A 61 2.20 -3.00 7.53
N ASP A 62 3.43 -2.47 7.57
CA ASP A 62 4.64 -3.28 7.34
C ASP A 62 4.74 -4.44 8.34
N GLU A 63 4.55 -4.19 9.63
CA GLU A 63 4.62 -5.23 10.66
C GLU A 63 3.54 -6.30 10.45
N TYR A 64 2.32 -5.90 10.11
CA TYR A 64 1.25 -6.82 9.78
C TYR A 64 1.56 -7.71 8.59
N VAL A 65 1.96 -7.11 7.47
CA VAL A 65 2.27 -7.86 6.25
C VAL A 65 3.51 -8.72 6.45
N SER A 66 4.48 -8.28 7.26
CA SER A 66 5.62 -9.10 7.71
C SER A 66 5.16 -10.34 8.47
N GLY A 67 4.16 -10.22 9.35
CA GLY A 67 3.55 -11.35 10.05
C GLY A 67 2.89 -12.39 9.14
N LEU A 68 2.64 -12.06 7.87
CA LEU A 68 2.07 -12.98 6.86
C LEU A 68 3.16 -13.76 6.09
N GLY A 69 4.43 -13.44 6.29
CA GLY A 69 5.54 -14.01 5.53
C GLY A 69 5.77 -13.32 4.18
N TRP A 70 6.76 -13.80 3.43
CA TRP A 70 7.10 -13.33 2.07
C TRP A 70 6.28 -14.02 0.99
N ASP A 71 6.46 -13.57 -0.24
CA ASP A 71 5.83 -14.10 -1.44
C ASP A 71 4.30 -13.89 -1.41
N GLN A 72 3.87 -12.75 -0.86
CA GLN A 72 2.46 -12.34 -0.75
C GLN A 72 2.01 -11.48 -1.93
N PRO A 73 0.72 -11.54 -2.33
CA PRO A 73 0.15 -10.60 -3.28
C PRO A 73 0.19 -9.17 -2.73
N ALA A 74 0.05 -8.19 -3.62
CA ALA A 74 -0.08 -6.80 -3.20
C ALA A 74 -1.34 -6.61 -2.34
N ARG A 75 -1.25 -5.80 -1.30
CA ARG A 75 -2.35 -5.52 -0.37
C ARG A 75 -2.61 -4.03 -0.30
N LEU A 76 -3.86 -3.66 -0.53
CA LEU A 76 -4.34 -2.29 -0.52
C LEU A 76 -5.04 -1.99 0.81
N PHE A 77 -4.84 -0.79 1.35
CA PHE A 77 -5.43 -0.35 2.59
C PHE A 77 -6.09 1.02 2.40
N ALA A 78 -7.29 1.19 2.92
CA ALA A 78 -7.88 2.50 3.15
C ALA A 78 -7.36 3.05 4.48
N LEU A 79 -7.01 4.33 4.52
CA LEU A 79 -6.66 5.03 5.76
C LEU A 79 -7.82 5.91 6.16
N VAL A 80 -8.34 5.67 7.36
CA VAL A 80 -9.48 6.39 7.92
C VAL A 80 -9.03 7.13 9.17
N ASP A 81 -9.52 8.35 9.38
CA ASP A 81 -9.28 9.06 10.63
C ASP A 81 -9.92 8.28 11.79
N THR A 82 -9.10 7.91 12.78
CA THR A 82 -9.54 7.07 13.90
C THR A 82 -10.64 7.75 14.71
N ALA A 83 -10.56 9.07 14.93
CA ALA A 83 -11.57 9.79 15.71
C ALA A 83 -12.91 9.85 14.95
N ARG A 84 -12.87 10.11 13.64
CA ARG A 84 -14.06 10.05 12.77
C ARG A 84 -14.67 8.66 12.72
N LEU A 85 -13.84 7.61 12.61
CA LEU A 85 -14.30 6.22 12.63
C LEU A 85 -15.07 5.90 13.93
N ARG A 86 -14.58 6.37 15.08
CA ARG A 86 -15.27 6.19 16.37
C ARG A 86 -16.60 6.92 16.43
N ALA A 87 -16.66 8.14 15.90
CA ALA A 87 -17.87 8.96 15.90
C ALA A 87 -18.94 8.41 14.95
N ASP A 88 -18.54 8.05 13.73
CA ASP A 88 -19.47 7.63 12.68
C ASP A 88 -19.84 6.13 12.82
N GLN A 89 -18.97 5.30 13.41
CA GLN A 89 -19.12 3.84 13.52
C GLN A 89 -18.71 3.29 14.90
N PRO A 90 -19.43 3.63 15.98
CA PRO A 90 -19.06 3.22 17.34
C PRO A 90 -19.02 1.69 17.53
N SER A 91 -19.94 0.96 16.89
CA SER A 91 -19.99 -0.51 16.95
C SER A 91 -18.83 -1.19 16.21
N LEU A 92 -18.31 -0.55 15.15
CA LEU A 92 -17.07 -0.99 14.52
C LEU A 92 -15.90 -0.68 15.45
N ALA A 93 -15.77 0.55 15.94
CA ALA A 93 -14.72 0.94 16.87
C ALA A 93 -14.62 0.03 18.12
N ASP A 94 -15.75 -0.40 18.69
CA ASP A 94 -15.80 -1.37 19.80
C ASP A 94 -15.17 -2.71 19.42
N ARG A 95 -15.50 -3.24 18.24
CA ARG A 95 -14.90 -4.49 17.72
C ARG A 95 -13.40 -4.35 17.46
N LEU A 96 -12.94 -3.13 17.24
CA LEU A 96 -11.54 -2.81 16.96
C LEU A 96 -10.75 -2.42 18.22
N GLY A 97 -11.39 -2.32 19.39
CA GLY A 97 -10.73 -1.91 20.62
C GLY A 97 -10.24 -0.45 20.60
N LEU A 98 -10.79 0.40 19.74
CA LEU A 98 -10.34 1.80 19.56
C LEU A 98 -10.82 2.75 20.68
N GLN A 99 -11.51 2.23 21.70
CA GLN A 99 -12.12 3.02 22.78
C GLN A 99 -11.10 3.60 23.77
N GLU A 100 -9.93 2.97 23.93
CA GLU A 100 -8.93 3.34 24.94
C GLU A 100 -7.70 4.07 24.34
N GLU A 101 -7.65 4.20 23.01
CA GLU A 101 -6.59 4.93 22.33
C GLU A 101 -6.70 6.44 22.63
N PRO A 102 -5.64 7.09 23.15
CA PRO A 102 -5.67 8.51 23.46
C PRO A 102 -6.08 9.31 22.22
N GLU A 103 -6.72 10.46 22.44
CA GLU A 103 -7.23 11.47 21.49
C GLU A 103 -6.15 12.08 20.56
N SER A 104 -5.16 11.30 20.12
CA SER A 104 -4.21 11.70 19.11
C SER A 104 -4.77 11.36 17.73
N SER A 105 -4.47 12.22 16.77
CA SER A 105 -4.83 12.13 15.35
C SER A 105 -4.26 10.85 14.70
N GLY A 106 -4.81 9.69 15.03
CA GLY A 106 -4.41 8.40 14.49
C GLY A 106 -5.11 8.11 13.16
N LEU A 107 -4.46 7.28 12.34
CA LEU A 107 -5.06 6.70 11.15
C LEU A 107 -5.30 5.22 11.44
N THR A 108 -6.48 4.71 11.09
CA THR A 108 -6.80 3.29 11.13
C THR A 108 -6.65 2.71 9.73
N PRO A 109 -5.68 1.80 9.49
CA PRO A 109 -5.59 1.05 8.24
C PRO A 109 -6.69 -0.01 8.16
N ILE A 110 -7.45 0.00 7.07
CA ILE A 110 -8.46 -1.00 6.77
C ILE A 110 -8.03 -1.71 5.49
N GLU A 111 -7.66 -2.99 5.61
CA GLU A 111 -7.33 -3.82 4.45
C GLU A 111 -8.54 -3.93 3.49
N GLN A 112 -8.27 -3.75 2.20
CA GLN A 112 -9.23 -3.88 1.11
C GLN A 112 -9.16 -5.28 0.50
N ASP A 113 -10.07 -5.57 -0.42
CA ASP A 113 -10.06 -6.82 -1.18
C ASP A 113 -8.72 -7.00 -1.94
N GLU A 114 -8.39 -8.26 -2.21
CA GLU A 114 -7.12 -8.66 -2.80
C GLU A 114 -6.87 -7.94 -4.14
N VAL A 115 -5.65 -7.44 -4.32
CA VAL A 115 -5.23 -6.81 -5.58
C VAL A 115 -5.13 -7.90 -6.65
N PRO A 116 -5.81 -7.76 -7.81
CA PRO A 116 -5.74 -8.74 -8.89
C PRO A 116 -4.30 -9.02 -9.33
N THR A 117 -3.95 -10.29 -9.46
CA THR A 117 -2.60 -10.73 -9.89
C THR A 117 -2.49 -10.91 -11.40
N ASP A 118 -3.61 -10.92 -12.11
CA ASP A 118 -3.74 -11.06 -13.57
C ASP A 118 -3.78 -9.71 -14.31
N GLN A 119 -3.85 -8.60 -13.59
CA GLN A 119 -3.85 -7.24 -14.12
C GLN A 119 -2.58 -6.47 -13.72
N ALA A 120 -2.14 -5.52 -14.56
CA ALA A 120 -1.07 -4.61 -14.17
C ALA A 120 -1.52 -3.71 -13.01
N LEU A 121 -0.64 -3.51 -12.02
CA LEU A 121 -0.95 -2.72 -10.82
C LEU A 121 -1.42 -1.30 -11.16
N ASP A 122 -0.78 -0.62 -12.12
CA ASP A 122 -1.15 0.74 -12.50
C ASP A 122 -2.56 0.82 -13.13
N GLU A 123 -2.94 -0.22 -13.87
CA GLU A 123 -4.26 -0.34 -14.47
C GLU A 123 -5.31 -0.57 -13.38
N PHE A 124 -5.05 -1.46 -12.42
CA PHE A 124 -5.90 -1.68 -11.26
C PHE A 124 -6.08 -0.40 -10.43
N LEU A 125 -4.99 0.29 -10.11
CA LEU A 125 -5.04 1.55 -9.36
C LEU A 125 -5.88 2.61 -10.07
N GLY A 126 -5.83 2.67 -11.41
CA GLY A 126 -6.66 3.57 -12.20
C GLY A 126 -8.17 3.28 -12.17
N THR A 127 -8.59 2.13 -11.62
CA THR A 127 -10.01 1.79 -11.46
C THR A 127 -10.58 2.11 -10.07
N ILE A 128 -9.72 2.49 -9.13
CA ILE A 128 -10.07 2.73 -7.73
C ILE A 128 -10.79 4.06 -7.59
N ALA A 129 -11.87 4.05 -6.81
CA ALA A 129 -12.55 5.27 -6.35
C ALA A 129 -12.74 5.22 -4.82
N TRP A 130 -12.25 6.25 -4.13
CA TRP A 130 -12.32 6.34 -2.68
C TRP A 130 -13.47 7.23 -2.21
N PRO A 131 -14.30 6.78 -1.24
CA PRO A 131 -15.31 7.65 -0.64
C PRO A 131 -14.68 8.74 0.25
N ASP A 132 -15.46 9.77 0.57
CA ASP A 132 -15.04 10.93 1.38
C ASP A 132 -14.60 10.59 2.82
N ALA A 133 -14.98 9.40 3.31
CA ALA A 133 -14.54 8.91 4.61
C ALA A 133 -13.06 8.50 4.60
N VAL A 134 -12.52 8.09 3.44
CA VAL A 134 -11.13 7.65 3.29
C VAL A 134 -10.25 8.87 3.09
N VAL A 135 -9.41 9.17 4.08
CA VAL A 135 -8.52 10.35 4.08
C VAL A 135 -7.19 10.08 3.39
N GLY A 136 -6.87 8.80 3.15
CA GLY A 136 -5.68 8.36 2.45
C GLY A 136 -5.73 6.87 2.12
N CYS A 137 -4.72 6.37 1.41
CA CYS A 137 -4.60 4.95 1.11
C CYS A 137 -3.15 4.51 1.24
N ALA A 138 -2.95 3.21 1.38
CA ALA A 138 -1.63 2.61 1.42
C ALA A 138 -1.58 1.31 0.61
N LEU A 139 -0.41 0.98 0.08
CA LEU A 139 -0.16 -0.27 -0.64
C LEU A 139 1.10 -0.94 -0.08
N ALA A 140 0.98 -2.21 0.27
CA ALA A 140 2.10 -3.09 0.55
C ALA A 140 2.34 -4.01 -0.64
N VAL A 141 3.56 -4.01 -1.19
CA VAL A 141 3.92 -4.82 -2.37
C VAL A 141 5.36 -5.30 -2.26
N GLU A 142 5.60 -6.52 -2.74
CA GLU A 142 6.93 -7.10 -2.86
C GLU A 142 7.47 -6.92 -4.28
N ARG A 143 8.74 -6.53 -4.40
CA ARG A 143 9.41 -6.30 -5.68
C ARG A 143 10.84 -6.81 -5.67
N LEU A 144 11.30 -7.23 -6.84
CA LEU A 144 12.72 -7.42 -7.13
C LEU A 144 13.33 -6.08 -7.52
N MET A 145 14.44 -5.73 -6.89
CA MET A 145 15.24 -4.57 -7.22
C MET A 145 16.70 -4.96 -7.45
N LEU A 146 17.40 -4.11 -8.17
CA LEU A 146 18.85 -4.22 -8.33
C LEU A 146 19.54 -3.14 -7.51
N PRO A 147 20.68 -3.47 -6.87
CA PRO A 147 21.52 -2.43 -6.29
C PRO A 147 22.08 -1.54 -7.42
N PRO A 148 22.43 -0.28 -7.12
CA PRO A 148 22.95 0.66 -8.13
C PRO A 148 24.16 0.13 -8.92
N SER A 149 25.00 -0.71 -8.30
CA SER A 149 26.14 -1.36 -8.95
C SER A 149 25.74 -2.35 -10.06
N ALA A 150 24.61 -3.04 -9.90
CA ALA A 150 24.06 -3.97 -10.87
C ALA A 150 23.18 -3.27 -11.91
N GLU A 151 22.48 -2.18 -11.52
CA GLU A 151 21.68 -1.37 -12.43
C GLU A 151 22.52 -0.80 -13.59
N ALA A 152 23.76 -0.41 -13.32
CA ALA A 152 24.71 0.07 -14.34
C ALA A 152 25.10 -0.99 -15.39
N GLN A 153 24.83 -2.27 -15.12
CA GLN A 153 25.15 -3.40 -16.00
C GLN A 153 23.95 -3.86 -16.83
N VAL A 154 22.78 -3.27 -16.62
CA VAL A 154 21.56 -3.60 -17.37
C VAL A 154 21.79 -3.34 -18.87
N PRO A 155 21.58 -4.34 -19.75
CA PRO A 155 21.73 -4.15 -21.18
C PRO A 155 20.75 -3.10 -21.74
N SER A 156 21.25 -2.20 -22.58
CA SER A 156 20.42 -1.23 -23.30
C SER A 156 19.49 -1.91 -24.31
N GLY A 157 18.28 -1.37 -24.49
CA GLY A 157 17.35 -1.82 -25.55
C GLY A 157 16.58 -3.11 -25.23
N LEU A 158 16.59 -3.57 -23.98
CA LEU A 158 15.67 -4.62 -23.53
C LEU A 158 14.24 -4.08 -23.52
N ASN A 159 13.29 -4.90 -23.98
CA ASN A 159 11.88 -4.64 -23.72
C ASN A 159 11.55 -5.04 -22.28
N GLU A 160 10.39 -4.60 -21.78
CA GLU A 160 9.98 -4.76 -20.38
C GLU A 160 10.04 -6.23 -19.90
N LYS A 161 9.54 -7.17 -20.72
CA LYS A 161 9.58 -8.59 -20.39
C LYS A 161 10.99 -9.15 -20.25
N LYS A 162 11.90 -8.77 -21.16
CA LYS A 162 13.31 -9.21 -21.11
C LYS A 162 14.07 -8.54 -19.96
N LEU A 163 13.74 -7.29 -19.65
CA LEU A 163 14.29 -6.59 -18.49
C LEU A 163 13.88 -7.27 -17.19
N ALA A 164 12.59 -7.56 -17.01
CA ALA A 164 12.07 -8.26 -15.84
C ALA A 164 12.73 -9.64 -15.66
N GLN A 165 12.89 -10.41 -16.76
CA GLN A 165 13.60 -11.68 -16.72
C GLN A 165 15.06 -11.52 -16.31
N TRP A 166 15.77 -10.53 -16.87
CA TRP A 166 17.17 -10.27 -16.54
C TRP A 166 17.36 -9.89 -15.07
N VAL A 167 16.48 -9.05 -14.52
CA VAL A 167 16.47 -8.69 -13.09
C VAL A 167 16.23 -9.94 -12.22
N ALA A 168 15.26 -10.78 -12.59
CA ALA A 168 14.93 -11.99 -11.84
C ALA A 168 16.07 -13.02 -11.80
N GLU A 169 16.88 -13.09 -12.86
CA GLU A 169 18.03 -14.00 -12.96
C GLU A 169 19.32 -13.41 -12.37
N HIS A 170 19.35 -12.12 -12.04
CA HIS A 170 20.58 -11.45 -11.58
C HIS A 170 21.03 -11.96 -10.20
N PRO A 171 22.34 -12.23 -9.99
CA PRO A 171 22.85 -12.72 -8.71
C PRO A 171 22.70 -11.70 -7.58
N ASP A 172 22.93 -10.42 -7.87
CA ASP A 172 22.84 -9.34 -6.87
C ASP A 172 21.41 -8.79 -6.70
N ARG A 173 20.38 -9.49 -7.21
CA ARG A 173 18.99 -9.03 -7.05
C ARG A 173 18.62 -9.02 -5.57
N GLN A 174 17.87 -8.02 -5.16
CA GLN A 174 17.34 -7.90 -3.81
C GLN A 174 15.83 -7.95 -3.86
N GLU A 175 15.26 -8.66 -2.90
CA GLU A 175 13.83 -8.69 -2.66
C GLU A 175 13.48 -7.69 -1.57
N VAL A 176 12.57 -6.78 -1.91
CA VAL A 176 12.10 -5.75 -1.00
C VAL A 176 10.60 -5.78 -0.88
N ARG A 177 10.11 -5.59 0.35
CA ARG A 177 8.74 -5.20 0.60
C ARG A 177 8.69 -3.69 0.78
N MET A 178 7.76 -3.07 0.09
CA MET A 178 7.52 -1.64 0.14
C MET A 178 6.11 -1.41 0.65
N THR A 179 5.98 -0.65 1.72
CA THR A 179 4.69 -0.13 2.18
C THR A 179 4.67 1.36 1.90
N VAL A 180 3.77 1.84 1.06
CA VAL A 180 3.67 3.24 0.67
C VAL A 180 2.31 3.76 1.04
N ALA A 181 2.23 4.91 1.69
CA ALA A 181 0.98 5.55 2.07
C ALA A 181 0.94 7.00 1.62
N VAL A 182 -0.24 7.45 1.21
CA VAL A 182 -0.52 8.84 0.83
C VAL A 182 -1.83 9.30 1.45
N LEU A 183 -1.92 10.60 1.76
CA LEU A 183 -3.13 11.27 2.19
C LEU A 183 -3.63 12.22 1.09
N ARG A 184 -4.92 12.57 1.14
CA ARG A 184 -5.54 13.54 0.22
C ARG A 184 -4.92 14.94 0.29
N ASP A 185 -4.27 15.30 1.39
CA ASP A 185 -3.58 16.59 1.57
C ASP A 185 -2.18 16.63 0.91
N GLY A 186 -1.76 15.53 0.26
CA GLY A 186 -0.46 15.39 -0.39
C GLY A 186 0.64 14.86 0.52
N SER A 187 0.36 14.61 1.81
CA SER A 187 1.29 13.93 2.69
C SER A 187 1.56 12.51 2.21
N ARG A 188 2.82 12.07 2.29
CA ARG A 188 3.23 10.73 1.91
C ARG A 188 4.31 10.20 2.83
N ASP A 189 4.30 8.90 3.05
CA ASP A 189 5.39 8.20 3.73
C ASP A 189 5.56 6.79 3.16
N SER A 190 6.70 6.17 3.42
CA SER A 190 7.01 4.83 2.94
C SER A 190 7.89 4.08 3.92
N ALA A 191 7.71 2.77 4.00
CA ALA A 191 8.61 1.83 4.66
C ALA A 191 9.18 0.84 3.63
N LEU A 192 10.47 0.55 3.77
CA LEU A 192 11.19 -0.41 2.94
C LEU A 192 11.83 -1.46 3.85
N ARG A 193 11.52 -2.73 3.57
CA ARG A 193 12.07 -3.89 4.26
C ARG A 193 12.78 -4.78 3.25
N LEU A 194 14.04 -5.12 3.53
CA LEU A 194 14.83 -6.03 2.69
C LEU A 194 14.67 -7.46 3.21
N ARG A 195 14.48 -8.43 2.32
CA ARG A 195 14.36 -9.86 2.69
C ARG A 195 15.60 -10.38 3.43
N GLU A 196 16.79 -9.91 3.06
CA GLU A 196 18.04 -10.25 3.73
C GLU A 196 18.19 -9.63 5.14
N LYS A 197 17.40 -8.60 5.45
CA LYS A 197 17.44 -7.83 6.70
C LYS A 197 16.03 -7.72 7.27
N ASP A 198 15.37 -8.87 7.44
CA ASP A 198 13.97 -8.95 7.82
C ASP A 198 13.77 -8.81 9.34
N ALA A 199 14.15 -7.65 9.88
CA ALA A 199 13.93 -7.28 11.27
C ALA A 199 13.21 -5.94 11.34
N ALA A 200 12.28 -5.79 12.29
CA ALA A 200 11.53 -4.53 12.49
C ALA A 200 12.46 -3.32 12.73
N THR A 201 13.64 -3.55 13.29
CA THR A 201 14.65 -2.49 13.54
C THR A 201 15.46 -2.12 12.29
N GLU A 202 15.40 -2.90 11.22
CA GLU A 202 16.12 -2.64 9.95
C GLU A 202 15.22 -2.00 8.88
N VAL A 203 13.94 -1.72 9.21
CA VAL A 203 12.99 -1.09 8.29
C VAL A 203 13.39 0.37 8.06
N LEU A 204 13.54 0.75 6.80
CA LEU A 204 13.84 2.11 6.40
C LEU A 204 12.55 2.88 6.15
N THR A 205 12.39 4.05 6.76
CA THR A 205 11.21 4.91 6.55
C THR A 205 11.57 6.23 5.87
N GLY A 206 10.69 6.76 5.03
CA GLY A 206 10.82 8.10 4.47
C GLY A 206 9.89 8.41 3.29
N SER A 207 9.51 9.69 3.19
CA SER A 207 8.56 10.23 2.20
C SER A 207 8.98 10.09 0.73
N ASP A 208 10.28 9.92 0.46
CA ASP A 208 10.86 9.97 -0.88
C ASP A 208 11.54 8.66 -1.28
N LEU A 209 11.31 7.58 -0.52
CA LEU A 209 11.91 6.28 -0.82
C LEU A 209 11.30 5.63 -2.07
N VAL A 210 9.99 5.80 -2.29
CA VAL A 210 9.24 5.13 -3.37
C VAL A 210 8.34 6.12 -4.13
N PRO A 211 8.92 7.17 -4.76
CA PRO A 211 8.14 8.29 -5.29
C PRO A 211 7.19 7.92 -6.44
N GLY A 212 7.54 6.92 -7.27
CA GLY A 212 6.69 6.47 -8.37
C GLY A 212 5.38 5.84 -7.88
N LEU A 213 5.46 4.95 -6.90
CA LEU A 213 4.27 4.31 -6.31
C LEU A 213 3.45 5.32 -5.50
N ALA A 214 4.10 6.24 -4.78
CA ALA A 214 3.38 7.31 -4.07
C ALA A 214 2.57 8.16 -5.05
N ALA A 215 3.15 8.55 -6.19
CA ALA A 215 2.43 9.30 -7.21
C ALA A 215 1.24 8.51 -7.79
N ALA A 216 1.42 7.22 -8.08
CA ALA A 216 0.34 6.35 -8.56
C ALA A 216 -0.80 6.22 -7.54
N LEU A 217 -0.49 6.11 -6.24
CA LEU A 217 -1.51 6.12 -5.19
C LEU A 217 -2.22 7.47 -5.07
N THR A 218 -1.49 8.58 -5.15
CA THR A 218 -2.09 9.92 -5.13
C THR A 218 -3.08 10.10 -6.28
N ALA A 219 -2.75 9.59 -7.47
CA ALA A 219 -3.64 9.64 -8.63
C ALA A 219 -4.98 8.92 -8.43
N THR A 220 -5.07 7.96 -7.49
CA THR A 220 -6.37 7.30 -7.16
C THR A 220 -7.37 8.21 -6.45
N PHE A 221 -6.94 9.41 -6.04
CA PHE A 221 -7.79 10.46 -5.49
C PHE A 221 -8.15 11.55 -6.49
N GLU A 222 -7.60 11.50 -7.71
CA GLU A 222 -7.91 12.43 -8.79
C GLU A 222 -9.15 11.92 -9.56
N GLU A 223 -10.07 12.83 -9.91
CA GLU A 223 -11.33 12.51 -10.63
C GLU A 223 -11.16 12.42 -12.15
#